data_AF-A0AAF0RE91-F1
#
_entry.id   AF-A0AAF0RE91-F1
#
_cell.length_a   1.000
_cell.length_b   1.000
_cell.length_c   1.000
_cell.angle_alpha   90.00
_cell.angle_beta   90.00
_cell.angle_gamma   90.00
#
_symmetry.space_group_name_H-M   'P 1'
#
loop_
_entity.id
_entity.type
_entity.pdbx_description
1 polymer ?
#
loop_
_entity_poly.entity_id
_entity_poly.type
_entity_poly.pdbx_seq_one_letter_code
_entity_poly.pdbx_strand_id
1 'polypeptide(L)'
;MATRLDLNYDAQVLAVRKRVTDYARRYWAGLGSWRDEDAERLIAALVPRVEAGQARIAQLTDAYIARVAAEGGPIVRGPVADVSTEALRGVPAEDAYQRPFVEMRTKLSEGSTVSSAVAAGGARLLSLVATGQQLAKTHSAREAIDRSGAAGFERVLTGRENCSLCVIASTQRYHRGNLLPIHPGCDCQIRPINGDPDEQIINPERLESIHDAITNEFGASDRSARYIDGGKDRGDYTDLLVTYNHSEIGPVLSWRDQHHTILR
;
A
#
# COMPACT_ATOMS: atom_id res chain seq x y z
N MET A 1 16.79 4.74 11.69
CA MET A 1 16.64 5.67 10.54
C MET A 1 16.72 4.90 9.22
N ALA A 2 16.29 5.49 8.10
CA ALA A 2 16.46 4.89 6.77
C ALA A 2 17.96 4.87 6.38
N THR A 3 18.46 3.75 5.90
CA THR A 3 19.82 3.62 5.37
C THR A 3 19.86 4.08 3.91
N ARG A 4 21.07 4.23 3.35
CA ARG A 4 21.24 4.49 1.92
C ARG A 4 20.63 3.40 1.03
N LEU A 5 20.61 2.15 1.48
CA LEU A 5 20.02 1.04 0.73
C LEU A 5 18.50 1.20 0.65
N ASP A 6 17.84 1.56 1.76
CA ASP A 6 16.40 1.82 1.80
C ASP A 6 16.01 2.96 0.86
N LEU A 7 16.73 4.07 0.91
CA LEU A 7 16.44 5.25 0.09
C LEU A 7 16.62 4.94 -1.41
N ASN A 8 17.64 4.16 -1.77
CA ASN A 8 17.87 3.72 -3.15
C ASN A 8 16.78 2.76 -3.64
N TYR A 9 16.39 1.80 -2.81
CA TYR A 9 15.26 0.91 -3.10
C TYR A 9 13.96 1.71 -3.27
N ASP A 10 13.72 2.69 -2.40
CA ASP A 10 12.55 3.57 -2.46
C ASP A 10 12.44 4.27 -3.81
N ALA A 11 13.53 4.93 -4.20
CA ALA A 11 13.59 5.71 -5.43
C ALA A 11 13.31 4.84 -6.65
N GLN A 12 13.78 3.59 -6.65
CA GLN A 12 13.54 2.66 -7.76
C GLN A 12 12.08 2.20 -7.83
N VAL A 13 11.49 1.82 -6.70
CA VAL A 13 10.06 1.44 -6.63
C VAL A 13 9.17 2.60 -7.03
N LEU A 14 9.45 3.80 -6.50
CA LEU A 14 8.71 5.01 -6.84
C LEU A 14 8.80 5.34 -8.34
N ALA A 15 9.99 5.22 -8.93
CA ALA A 15 10.18 5.47 -10.35
C ALA A 15 9.36 4.49 -11.22
N VAL A 16 9.23 3.23 -10.81
CA VAL A 16 8.36 2.26 -11.50
C VAL A 16 6.89 2.66 -11.35
N ARG A 17 6.42 2.88 -10.12
CA ARG A 17 5.03 3.30 -9.83
C ARG A 17 4.67 4.55 -10.64
N LYS A 18 5.51 5.58 -10.62
CA LYS A 18 5.30 6.84 -11.36
C LYS A 18 5.15 6.59 -12.85
N ARG A 19 6.04 5.80 -13.47
CA ARG A 19 5.97 5.51 -14.92
C ARG A 19 4.66 4.83 -15.32
N VAL A 20 4.22 3.84 -14.55
CA VAL A 20 2.98 3.09 -14.84
C VAL A 20 1.75 3.97 -14.61
N THR A 21 1.69 4.70 -13.50
CA THR A 21 0.59 5.62 -13.19
C THR A 21 0.50 6.77 -14.20
N ASP A 22 1.62 7.34 -14.64
CA ASP A 22 1.65 8.39 -15.65
C ASP A 22 1.22 7.88 -17.03
N TYR A 23 1.55 6.62 -17.36
CA TYR A 23 1.04 5.96 -18.55
C TYR A 23 -0.49 5.83 -18.49
N ALA A 24 -1.02 5.25 -17.41
CA ALA A 24 -2.46 5.06 -17.22
C ALA A 24 -3.23 6.38 -17.28
N ARG A 25 -2.72 7.43 -16.60
CA ARG A 25 -3.30 8.78 -16.60
C ARG A 25 -3.40 9.36 -18.00
N ARG A 26 -2.30 9.32 -18.76
CA ARG A 26 -2.25 9.85 -20.12
C ARG A 26 -3.12 9.06 -21.08
N TYR A 27 -3.14 7.74 -20.95
CA TYR A 27 -3.98 6.89 -21.79
C TYR A 27 -5.47 7.18 -21.56
N TRP A 28 -5.91 7.24 -20.30
CA TRP A 28 -7.30 7.59 -19.95
C TRP A 28 -7.72 8.97 -20.44
N ALA A 29 -6.86 9.98 -20.25
CA ALA A 29 -7.14 11.34 -20.69
C ALA A 29 -7.16 11.50 -22.22
N GLY A 30 -6.48 10.59 -22.95
CA GLY A 30 -6.43 10.58 -24.40
C GLY A 30 -7.51 9.72 -25.07
N LEU A 31 -8.41 9.08 -24.30
CA LEU A 31 -9.54 8.37 -24.88
C LEU A 31 -10.51 9.34 -25.57
N GLY A 32 -11.19 8.86 -26.61
CA GLY A 32 -12.11 9.70 -27.37
C GLY A 32 -13.51 9.76 -26.76
N SER A 33 -14.12 8.60 -26.54
CA SER A 33 -15.53 8.46 -26.15
C SER A 33 -15.76 7.76 -24.81
N TRP A 34 -14.73 7.09 -24.28
CA TRP A 34 -14.80 6.24 -23.07
C TRP A 34 -15.88 5.16 -23.15
N ARG A 35 -16.25 4.75 -24.38
CA ARG A 35 -17.17 3.64 -24.65
C ARG A 35 -16.43 2.29 -24.69
N ASP A 36 -17.17 1.22 -24.96
CA ASP A 36 -16.64 -0.15 -24.86
C ASP A 36 -15.41 -0.37 -25.75
N GLU A 37 -15.37 0.17 -26.97
CA GLU A 37 -14.19 0.09 -27.82
C GLU A 37 -12.96 0.80 -27.22
N ASP A 38 -13.15 1.93 -26.52
CA ASP A 38 -12.08 2.61 -25.80
C ASP A 38 -11.63 1.80 -24.57
N ALA A 39 -12.57 1.11 -23.92
CA ALA A 39 -12.29 0.23 -22.78
C ALA A 39 -11.43 -0.95 -23.20
N GLU A 40 -11.81 -1.66 -24.27
CA GLU A 40 -11.04 -2.77 -24.82
C GLU A 40 -9.62 -2.33 -25.21
N ARG A 41 -9.49 -1.21 -25.94
CA ARG A 41 -8.19 -0.64 -26.31
C ARG A 41 -7.34 -0.27 -25.10
N LEU A 42 -7.94 0.34 -24.08
CA LEU A 42 -7.23 0.71 -22.87
C LEU A 42 -6.76 -0.53 -22.12
N ILE A 43 -7.62 -1.50 -21.89
CA ILE A 43 -7.29 -2.72 -21.13
C ILE A 43 -6.16 -3.48 -21.82
N ALA A 44 -6.28 -3.74 -23.12
CA ALA A 44 -5.25 -4.44 -23.90
C ALA A 44 -3.88 -3.73 -23.85
N ALA A 45 -3.87 -2.40 -23.82
CA ALA A 45 -2.64 -1.62 -23.73
C ALA A 45 -2.12 -1.49 -22.29
N LEU A 46 -3.00 -1.46 -21.30
CA LEU A 46 -2.67 -1.17 -19.91
C LEU A 46 -2.17 -2.40 -19.16
N VAL A 47 -2.87 -3.53 -19.28
CA VAL A 47 -2.62 -4.74 -18.47
C VAL A 47 -1.16 -5.18 -18.54
N PRO A 48 -0.55 -5.40 -19.73
CA PRO A 48 0.85 -5.86 -19.81
C PRO A 48 1.85 -4.88 -19.17
N ARG A 49 1.54 -3.58 -19.19
CA ARG A 49 2.42 -2.54 -18.62
C ARG A 49 2.31 -2.45 -17.11
N VAL A 50 1.09 -2.63 -16.59
CA VAL A 50 0.87 -2.67 -15.14
C VAL A 50 1.57 -3.89 -14.56
N GLU A 51 1.40 -5.06 -15.18
CA GLU A 51 1.99 -6.31 -14.70
C GLU A 51 3.51 -6.33 -14.87
N ALA A 52 4.05 -5.76 -15.94
CA ALA A 52 5.50 -5.54 -16.05
C ALA A 52 6.03 -4.62 -14.93
N GLY A 53 5.26 -3.59 -14.54
CA GLY A 53 5.56 -2.76 -13.39
C GLY A 53 5.57 -3.54 -12.07
N GLN A 54 4.55 -4.37 -11.86
CA GLN A 54 4.42 -5.24 -10.68
C GLN A 54 5.60 -6.21 -10.59
N ALA A 55 5.93 -6.90 -11.69
CA ALA A 55 7.07 -7.81 -11.76
C ALA A 55 8.39 -7.08 -11.47
N ARG A 56 8.57 -5.84 -11.97
CA ARG A 56 9.77 -5.05 -11.67
C ARG A 56 9.85 -4.68 -10.19
N ILE A 57 8.74 -4.28 -9.56
CA ILE A 57 8.70 -3.99 -8.13
C ILE A 57 8.99 -5.25 -7.32
N ALA A 58 8.44 -6.40 -7.71
CA ALA A 58 8.69 -7.68 -7.07
C ALA A 58 10.18 -8.05 -7.07
N GLN A 59 10.85 -7.93 -8.21
CA GLN A 59 12.29 -8.14 -8.35
C GLN A 59 13.13 -7.20 -7.46
N LEU A 60 12.76 -5.91 -7.42
CA LEU A 60 13.45 -4.92 -6.58
C LEU A 60 13.27 -5.26 -5.09
N THR A 61 12.06 -5.68 -4.72
CA THR A 61 11.69 -6.03 -3.35
C THR A 61 12.45 -7.27 -2.87
N ASP A 62 12.48 -8.33 -3.68
CA ASP A 62 13.21 -9.56 -3.37
C ASP A 62 14.71 -9.29 -3.21
N ALA A 63 15.32 -8.57 -4.16
CA ALA A 63 16.74 -8.25 -4.10
C ALA A 63 17.10 -7.38 -2.88
N TYR A 64 16.24 -6.43 -2.53
CA TYR A 64 16.40 -5.58 -1.36
C TYR A 64 16.32 -6.40 -0.06
N ILE A 65 15.27 -7.21 0.11
CA ILE A 65 15.08 -8.02 1.33
C ILE A 65 16.19 -9.05 1.48
N ALA A 66 16.55 -9.76 0.40
CA ALA A 66 17.65 -10.71 0.41
C ALA A 66 18.98 -10.04 0.81
N ARG A 67 19.19 -8.77 0.44
CA ARG A 67 20.39 -8.01 0.83
C ARG A 67 20.35 -7.58 2.29
N VAL A 68 19.23 -7.06 2.77
CA VAL A 68 19.11 -6.61 4.17
C VAL A 68 19.16 -7.79 5.13
N ALA A 69 18.45 -8.88 4.83
CA ALA A 69 18.43 -10.05 5.69
C ALA A 69 19.81 -10.73 5.80
N ALA A 70 20.67 -10.56 4.79
CA ALA A 70 22.01 -11.12 4.74
C ALA A 70 23.09 -10.31 5.49
N GLU A 71 22.72 -9.33 6.32
CA GLU A 71 23.69 -8.63 7.18
C GLU A 71 24.43 -9.63 8.10
N GLY A 72 25.61 -10.08 7.66
CA GLY A 72 26.47 -11.05 8.35
C GLY A 72 26.38 -12.51 7.86
N GLY A 73 25.58 -12.81 6.84
CA GLY A 73 25.32 -14.18 6.37
C GLY A 73 25.17 -14.32 4.85
N PRO A 74 24.83 -15.52 4.35
CA PRO A 74 24.63 -15.74 2.92
C PRO A 74 23.34 -15.07 2.42
N ILE A 75 23.37 -14.55 1.20
CA ILE A 75 22.18 -14.04 0.52
C ILE A 75 21.32 -15.23 0.07
N VAL A 76 20.09 -15.30 0.57
CA VAL A 76 19.09 -16.28 0.13
C VAL A 76 18.18 -15.64 -0.91
N ARG A 77 18.14 -16.21 -2.12
CA ARG A 77 17.26 -15.78 -3.22
C ARG A 77 16.34 -16.92 -3.62
N GLY A 78 15.17 -16.58 -4.13
CA GLY A 78 14.20 -17.54 -4.66
C GLY A 78 13.56 -17.05 -5.96
N PRO A 79 12.61 -17.82 -6.50
CA PRO A 79 11.77 -17.33 -7.59
C PRO A 79 11.03 -16.07 -7.14
N VAL A 80 10.85 -15.14 -8.07
CA VAL A 80 10.00 -13.96 -7.85
C VAL A 80 8.55 -14.44 -7.78
N ALA A 81 7.80 -13.92 -6.81
CA ALA A 81 6.37 -14.19 -6.63
C ALA A 81 5.59 -13.96 -7.92
N ASP A 82 4.53 -14.76 -8.15
CA ASP A 82 3.51 -14.38 -9.13
C ASP A 82 2.78 -13.13 -8.61
N VAL A 83 2.95 -12.03 -9.33
CA VAL A 83 2.40 -10.71 -9.02
C VAL A 83 1.52 -10.19 -10.15
N SER A 84 0.96 -11.10 -10.95
CA SER A 84 -0.11 -10.77 -11.89
C SER A 84 -1.31 -10.16 -11.15
N THR A 85 -2.17 -9.45 -11.88
CA THR A 85 -3.38 -8.87 -11.30
C THR A 85 -4.27 -9.95 -10.70
N GLU A 86 -4.36 -11.10 -11.37
CA GLU A 86 -5.12 -12.26 -10.91
C GLU A 86 -4.53 -12.85 -9.63
N ALA A 87 -3.23 -13.10 -9.57
CA ALA A 87 -2.59 -13.63 -8.37
C ALA A 87 -2.73 -12.70 -7.15
N LEU A 88 -2.74 -11.38 -7.37
CA LEU A 88 -2.82 -10.39 -6.30
C LEU A 88 -4.25 -10.07 -5.84
N ARG A 89 -5.25 -10.25 -6.71
CA ARG A 89 -6.63 -9.81 -6.45
C ARG A 89 -7.68 -10.92 -6.48
N GLY A 90 -7.34 -12.10 -7.02
CA GLY A 90 -8.27 -13.19 -7.24
C GLY A 90 -9.30 -12.93 -8.35
N VAL A 91 -9.06 -11.94 -9.22
CA VAL A 91 -9.92 -11.59 -10.36
C VAL A 91 -9.08 -11.35 -11.61
N PRO A 92 -9.59 -11.69 -12.81
CA PRO A 92 -8.92 -11.39 -14.08
C PRO A 92 -8.55 -9.91 -14.20
N ALA A 93 -7.44 -9.62 -14.88
CA ALA A 93 -6.96 -8.26 -15.06
C ALA A 93 -7.99 -7.40 -15.81
N GLU A 94 -8.61 -7.98 -16.83
CA GLU A 94 -9.65 -7.36 -17.65
C GLU A 94 -10.82 -6.89 -16.79
N ASP A 95 -11.30 -7.74 -15.88
CA ASP A 95 -12.40 -7.42 -14.95
C ASP A 95 -12.02 -6.31 -13.97
N ALA A 96 -10.78 -6.32 -13.47
CA ALA A 96 -10.28 -5.26 -12.59
C ALA A 96 -10.24 -3.91 -13.33
N TYR A 97 -9.71 -3.88 -14.56
CA TYR A 97 -9.54 -2.64 -15.33
C TYR A 97 -10.76 -2.20 -16.14
N GLN A 98 -11.85 -2.98 -16.13
CA GLN A 98 -13.16 -2.54 -16.63
C GLN A 98 -13.87 -1.57 -15.65
N ARG A 99 -13.55 -1.66 -14.34
CA ARG A 99 -14.22 -0.91 -13.27
C ARG A 99 -14.14 0.62 -13.38
N PRO A 100 -13.06 1.25 -13.88
CA PRO A 100 -13.05 2.68 -14.17
C PRO A 100 -14.18 3.13 -15.10
N PHE A 101 -14.53 2.32 -16.10
CA PHE A 101 -15.63 2.61 -17.03
C PHE A 101 -16.99 2.37 -16.37
N VAL A 102 -17.08 1.36 -15.49
CA VAL A 102 -18.28 1.14 -14.66
C VAL A 102 -18.51 2.34 -13.74
N GLU A 103 -17.49 2.81 -13.02
CA GLU A 103 -17.56 3.99 -12.15
C GLU A 103 -18.04 5.24 -12.92
N MET A 104 -17.45 5.49 -14.09
CA MET A 104 -17.88 6.59 -14.95
C MET A 104 -19.36 6.46 -15.32
N ARG A 105 -19.81 5.27 -15.76
CA ARG A 105 -21.21 5.02 -16.15
C ARG A 105 -22.17 5.17 -14.98
N THR A 106 -21.79 4.71 -13.79
CA THR A 106 -22.55 4.89 -12.56
C THR A 106 -22.73 6.38 -12.26
N LYS A 107 -21.66 7.17 -12.28
CA LYS A 107 -21.73 8.63 -12.05
C LYS A 107 -22.63 9.35 -13.04
N LEU A 108 -22.60 8.94 -14.31
CA LEU A 108 -23.54 9.45 -15.33
C LEU A 108 -24.99 9.09 -15.00
N SER A 109 -25.25 7.86 -14.58
CA SER A 109 -26.59 7.41 -14.19
C SER A 109 -27.14 8.15 -12.96
N GLU A 110 -26.24 8.62 -12.09
CA GLU A 110 -26.54 9.45 -10.91
C GLU A 110 -26.75 10.94 -11.26
N GLY A 111 -26.68 11.31 -12.54
CA GLY A 111 -26.88 12.69 -13.02
C GLY A 111 -25.64 13.58 -12.98
N SER A 112 -24.44 13.01 -12.77
CA SER A 112 -23.20 13.79 -12.86
C SER A 112 -22.93 14.25 -14.30
N THR A 113 -22.22 15.37 -14.45
CA THR A 113 -21.74 15.82 -15.75
C THR A 113 -20.75 14.81 -16.35
N VAL A 114 -20.62 14.81 -17.69
CA VAL A 114 -19.63 13.96 -18.38
C VAL A 114 -18.22 14.20 -17.86
N SER A 115 -17.83 15.46 -17.64
CA SER A 115 -16.51 15.79 -17.11
C SER A 115 -16.27 15.22 -15.71
N SER A 116 -17.26 15.31 -14.82
CA SER A 116 -17.17 14.75 -13.47
C SER A 116 -17.10 13.22 -13.49
N ALA A 117 -17.92 12.58 -14.32
CA ALA A 117 -17.93 11.13 -14.47
C ALA A 117 -16.61 10.59 -15.04
N VAL A 118 -16.06 11.25 -16.07
CA VAL A 118 -14.74 10.89 -16.64
C VAL A 118 -13.62 11.09 -15.61
N ALA A 119 -13.70 12.14 -14.79
CA ALA A 119 -12.74 12.37 -13.71
C ALA A 119 -12.82 11.28 -12.63
N ALA A 120 -14.02 10.85 -12.24
CA ALA A 120 -14.24 9.76 -11.28
C ALA A 120 -13.70 8.42 -11.81
N GLY A 121 -13.99 8.06 -13.07
CA GLY A 121 -13.43 6.88 -13.72
C GLY A 121 -11.90 6.92 -13.77
N GLY A 122 -11.32 8.07 -14.13
CA GLY A 122 -9.88 8.28 -14.13
C GLY A 122 -9.26 8.12 -12.74
N ALA A 123 -9.87 8.68 -11.70
CA ALA A 123 -9.43 8.51 -10.32
C ALA A 123 -9.48 7.03 -9.89
N ARG A 124 -10.53 6.30 -10.27
CA ARG A 124 -10.66 4.86 -10.00
C ARG A 124 -9.56 4.07 -10.69
N LEU A 125 -9.25 4.36 -11.96
CA LEU A 125 -8.16 3.73 -12.70
C LEU A 125 -6.82 3.92 -11.99
N LEU A 126 -6.49 5.16 -11.62
CA LEU A 126 -5.21 5.46 -10.98
C LEU A 126 -5.09 4.80 -9.61
N SER A 127 -6.20 4.73 -8.87
CA SER A 127 -6.26 4.00 -7.59
C SER A 127 -5.99 2.50 -7.78
N LEU A 128 -6.61 1.86 -8.77
CA LEU A 128 -6.39 0.44 -9.07
C LEU A 128 -4.94 0.14 -9.46
N VAL A 129 -4.38 0.95 -10.36
CA VAL A 129 -2.99 0.83 -10.81
C VAL A 129 -2.02 1.01 -9.63
N ALA A 130 -2.17 2.09 -8.86
CA ALA A 130 -1.29 2.35 -7.71
C ALA A 130 -1.37 1.24 -6.66
N THR A 131 -2.59 0.76 -6.37
CA THR A 131 -2.81 -0.35 -5.44
C THR A 131 -2.19 -1.66 -5.94
N GLY A 132 -2.29 -1.97 -7.24
CA GLY A 132 -1.66 -3.16 -7.82
C GLY A 132 -0.14 -3.16 -7.66
N GLN A 133 0.51 -2.02 -7.88
CA GLN A 133 1.95 -1.86 -7.64
C GLN A 133 2.33 -2.06 -6.17
N GLN A 134 1.48 -1.57 -5.24
CA GLN A 134 1.69 -1.78 -3.81
C GLN A 134 1.52 -3.25 -3.43
N LEU A 135 0.49 -3.94 -3.94
CA LEU A 135 0.27 -5.36 -3.67
C LEU A 135 1.44 -6.22 -4.15
N ALA A 136 2.00 -5.91 -5.32
CA ALA A 136 3.20 -6.59 -5.80
C ALA A 136 4.37 -6.45 -4.81
N LYS A 137 4.59 -5.25 -4.25
CA LYS A 137 5.59 -5.02 -3.19
C LYS A 137 5.30 -5.85 -1.95
N THR A 138 4.06 -5.85 -1.45
CA THR A 138 3.72 -6.48 -0.17
C THR A 138 3.72 -8.01 -0.24
N HIS A 139 3.22 -8.60 -1.33
CA HIS A 139 3.27 -10.04 -1.56
C HIS A 139 4.70 -10.53 -1.77
N SER A 140 5.48 -9.84 -2.60
CA SER A 140 6.89 -10.20 -2.81
C SER A 140 7.71 -10.06 -1.53
N ALA A 141 7.40 -9.04 -0.71
CA ALA A 141 8.06 -8.86 0.58
C ALA A 141 7.77 -10.01 1.54
N ARG A 142 6.50 -10.47 1.59
CA ARG A 142 6.11 -11.64 2.39
C ARG A 142 6.98 -12.84 2.08
N GLU A 143 7.03 -13.22 0.81
CA GLU A 143 7.75 -14.41 0.40
C GLU A 143 9.27 -14.27 0.61
N ALA A 144 9.83 -13.09 0.32
CA ALA A 144 11.25 -12.85 0.50
C ALA A 144 11.65 -12.88 1.99
N ILE A 145 10.81 -12.34 2.89
CA ILE A 145 11.00 -12.42 4.33
C ILE A 145 10.93 -13.88 4.78
N ASP A 146 9.90 -14.61 4.37
CA ASP A 146 9.73 -16.02 4.72
C ASP A 146 10.93 -16.86 4.27
N ARG A 147 11.40 -16.66 3.04
CA ARG A 147 12.62 -17.30 2.51
C ARG A 147 13.88 -16.92 3.28
N SER A 148 14.01 -15.68 3.70
CA SER A 148 15.20 -15.19 4.40
C SER A 148 15.34 -15.73 5.82
N GLY A 149 14.26 -16.22 6.42
CA GLY A 149 14.24 -16.68 7.81
C GLY A 149 14.11 -15.56 8.84
N ALA A 150 14.01 -14.29 8.43
CA ALA A 150 13.84 -13.15 9.34
C ALA A 150 12.59 -13.34 10.24
N ALA A 151 12.72 -13.02 11.53
CA ALA A 151 11.67 -13.27 12.52
C ALA A 151 10.45 -12.34 12.34
N GLY A 152 10.69 -11.15 11.78
CA GLY A 152 9.67 -10.14 11.53
C GLY A 152 10.19 -9.03 10.63
N PHE A 153 9.46 -7.93 10.59
CA PHE A 153 9.81 -6.74 9.83
C PHE A 153 9.36 -5.45 10.53
N GLU A 154 9.95 -4.33 10.13
CA GLU A 154 9.52 -2.98 10.50
C GLU A 154 9.02 -2.21 9.27
N ARG A 155 8.25 -1.16 9.53
CA ARG A 155 7.96 -0.12 8.55
C ARG A 155 9.03 0.96 8.58
N VAL A 156 9.64 1.23 7.43
CA VAL A 156 10.64 2.30 7.31
C VAL A 156 10.01 3.51 6.62
N LEU A 157 10.09 4.65 7.31
CA LEU A 157 9.73 5.95 6.77
C LEU A 157 10.82 6.43 5.81
N THR A 158 10.44 6.85 4.61
CA THR A 158 11.38 7.30 3.58
C THR A 158 11.43 8.81 3.45
N GLY A 159 10.52 9.52 4.13
CA GLY A 159 10.52 10.97 4.26
C GLY A 159 9.85 11.72 3.12
N ARG A 160 9.22 11.02 2.17
CA ARG A 160 8.55 11.62 1.00
C ARG A 160 7.06 11.85 1.25
N GLU A 161 6.28 10.80 1.53
CA GLU A 161 4.83 10.89 1.73
C GLU A 161 4.38 10.00 2.91
N ASN A 162 5.01 10.14 4.08
CA ASN A 162 4.61 9.37 5.25
C ASN A 162 3.25 9.83 5.77
N CYS A 163 2.19 9.04 5.58
CA CYS A 163 0.92 9.29 6.25
C CYS A 163 1.01 8.96 7.75
N SER A 164 0.06 9.44 8.56
CA SER A 164 0.01 9.18 10.00
C SER A 164 -0.01 7.68 10.34
N LEU A 165 -0.66 6.84 9.52
CA LEU A 165 -0.63 5.38 9.68
C LEU A 165 0.77 4.80 9.50
N CYS A 166 1.56 5.32 8.54
CA CYS A 166 2.95 4.91 8.34
C CYS A 166 3.80 5.26 9.56
N VAL A 167 3.62 6.47 10.10
CA VAL A 167 4.35 6.97 11.27
C VAL A 167 4.09 6.07 12.48
N ILE A 168 2.83 5.77 12.78
CA ILE A 168 2.44 4.86 13.85
C ILE A 168 3.03 3.47 13.61
N ALA A 169 2.84 2.92 12.40
CA ALA A 169 3.32 1.57 12.08
C ALA A 169 4.86 1.45 12.15
N SER A 170 5.58 2.54 11.92
CA SER A 170 7.05 2.55 11.97
C SER A 170 7.66 2.52 13.38
N THR A 171 6.83 2.45 14.43
CA THR A 171 7.29 2.29 15.82
C THR A 171 7.31 0.83 16.27
N GLN A 172 6.69 -0.07 15.50
CA GLN A 172 6.34 -1.43 15.91
C GLN A 172 7.02 -2.50 15.08
N ARG A 173 7.23 -3.68 15.70
CA ARG A 173 7.56 -4.94 15.05
C ARG A 173 6.31 -5.61 14.50
N TYR A 174 6.45 -6.26 13.34
CA TYR A 174 5.42 -7.10 12.75
C TYR A 174 5.95 -8.49 12.42
N HIS A 175 5.13 -9.51 12.65
CA HIS A 175 5.40 -10.87 12.22
C HIS A 175 5.14 -11.05 10.71
N ARG A 176 5.74 -12.09 10.12
CA ARG A 176 5.85 -12.34 8.67
C ARG A 176 4.52 -12.36 7.90
N GLY A 177 3.41 -12.68 8.57
CA GLY A 177 2.07 -12.72 7.98
C GLY A 177 1.19 -11.50 8.24
N ASN A 178 1.61 -10.56 9.08
CA ASN A 178 0.75 -9.49 9.59
C ASN A 178 0.98 -8.16 8.85
N LEU A 179 -0.10 -7.44 8.57
CA LEU A 179 -0.08 -6.01 8.22
C LEU A 179 0.80 -5.64 7.02
N LEU A 180 0.93 -6.52 6.02
CA LEU A 180 1.73 -6.25 4.82
C LEU A 180 1.01 -5.27 3.86
N PRO A 181 -0.30 -5.38 3.59
CA PRO A 181 -1.11 -4.28 3.10
C PRO A 181 -1.55 -3.40 4.28
N ILE A 182 -1.28 -2.08 4.22
CA ILE A 182 -1.80 -1.14 5.23
C ILE A 182 -3.03 -0.43 4.66
N HIS A 183 -2.92 0.32 3.57
CA HIS A 183 -4.06 0.90 2.84
C HIS A 183 -3.64 1.24 1.40
N PRO A 184 -4.57 1.47 0.46
CA PRO A 184 -4.23 1.91 -0.89
C PRO A 184 -3.30 3.13 -0.88
N GLY A 185 -2.17 3.03 -1.57
CA GLY A 185 -1.22 4.11 -1.77
C GLY A 185 -0.05 4.22 -0.77
N CYS A 186 0.06 3.34 0.25
CA CYS A 186 1.18 3.38 1.22
C CYS A 186 2.53 3.38 0.51
N ASP A 187 3.38 4.34 0.85
CA ASP A 187 4.76 4.44 0.36
C ASP A 187 5.78 3.84 1.35
N CYS A 188 5.38 3.68 2.61
CA CYS A 188 6.09 2.98 3.67
C CYS A 188 6.81 1.72 3.18
N GLN A 189 8.09 1.56 3.56
CA GLN A 189 8.86 0.36 3.21
C GLN A 189 8.68 -0.76 4.23
N ILE A 190 9.16 -1.93 3.85
CA ILE A 190 9.17 -3.16 4.65
C ILE A 190 10.63 -3.55 4.76
N ARG A 191 11.18 -3.56 5.98
CA ARG A 191 12.56 -3.99 6.22
C ARG A 191 12.56 -5.22 7.13
N PRO A 192 13.17 -6.35 6.73
CA PRO A 192 13.30 -7.51 7.61
C PRO A 192 14.13 -7.14 8.83
N ILE A 193 13.77 -7.73 9.98
CA ILE A 193 14.50 -7.53 11.23
C ILE A 193 15.09 -8.87 11.68
N ASN A 194 16.37 -8.85 11.97
CA ASN A 194 17.12 -9.99 12.48
C ASN A 194 17.32 -9.97 14.01
N GLY A 195 16.83 -8.93 14.71
CA GLY A 195 16.92 -8.77 16.16
C GLY A 195 15.84 -9.53 16.95
N ASP A 196 15.94 -9.47 18.28
CA ASP A 196 15.12 -10.20 19.26
C ASP A 196 13.62 -10.18 18.91
N PRO A 197 12.99 -11.33 18.64
CA PRO A 197 11.57 -11.39 18.30
C PRO A 197 10.64 -10.83 19.38
N ASP A 198 11.07 -10.78 20.65
CA ASP A 198 10.26 -10.36 21.78
C ASP A 198 10.24 -8.83 21.98
N GLU A 199 11.10 -8.09 21.29
CA GLU A 199 11.12 -6.62 21.30
C GLU A 199 10.08 -6.05 20.31
N GLN A 200 8.94 -5.62 20.85
CA GLN A 200 7.82 -5.08 20.06
C GLN A 200 8.05 -3.63 19.60
N ILE A 201 8.63 -2.77 20.43
CA ILE A 201 8.86 -1.34 20.14
C ILE A 201 10.29 -1.17 19.62
N ILE A 202 10.44 -0.85 18.33
CA ILE A 202 11.76 -0.77 17.68
C ILE A 202 12.29 0.67 17.62
N ASN A 203 11.38 1.65 17.77
CA ASN A 203 11.76 3.06 17.77
C ASN A 203 11.10 3.81 18.94
N PRO A 204 11.65 3.66 20.16
CA PRO A 204 11.09 4.29 21.36
C PRO A 204 11.10 5.82 21.24
N GLU A 205 12.19 6.43 20.75
CA GLU A 205 12.26 7.89 20.57
C GLU A 205 11.17 8.43 19.64
N ARG A 206 10.90 7.74 18.52
CA ARG A 206 9.79 8.12 17.63
C ARG A 206 8.44 7.95 18.32
N LEU A 207 8.26 6.85 19.05
CA LEU A 207 7.02 6.62 19.81
C LEU A 207 6.78 7.74 20.82
N GLU A 208 7.82 8.13 21.57
CA GLU A 208 7.78 9.27 22.49
C GLU A 208 7.41 10.57 21.76
N SER A 209 8.05 10.87 20.63
CA SER A 209 7.74 12.08 19.85
C SER A 209 6.30 12.14 19.35
N ILE A 210 5.68 10.98 19.06
CA ILE A 210 4.27 10.90 18.69
C ILE A 210 3.38 11.22 19.89
N HIS A 211 3.68 10.65 21.06
CA HIS A 211 2.94 10.96 22.30
C HIS A 211 3.06 12.44 22.69
N ASP A 212 4.23 13.04 22.53
CA ASP A 212 4.45 14.46 22.78
C ASP A 212 3.62 15.33 21.83
N ALA A 213 3.60 14.99 20.53
CA ALA A 213 2.80 15.71 19.53
C ALA A 213 1.29 15.66 19.85
N ILE A 214 0.77 14.49 20.25
CA ILE A 214 -0.62 14.33 20.69
C ILE A 214 -0.89 15.16 21.94
N THR A 215 -0.01 15.10 22.94
CA THR A 215 -0.16 15.86 24.19
C THR A 215 -0.16 17.36 23.94
N ASN A 216 0.69 17.84 23.03
CA ASN A 216 0.75 19.26 22.67
C ASN A 216 -0.51 19.74 21.94
N GLU A 217 -1.11 18.89 21.09
CA GLU A 217 -2.34 19.23 20.35
C GLU A 217 -3.60 19.16 21.23
N PHE A 218 -3.71 18.13 22.08
CA PHE A 218 -4.95 17.81 22.80
C PHE A 218 -4.88 18.04 24.33
N GLY A 219 -3.72 18.42 24.86
CA GLY A 219 -3.49 18.69 26.29
C GLY A 219 -3.33 17.43 27.17
N ALA A 220 -3.56 16.24 26.63
CA ALA A 220 -3.34 14.95 27.29
C ALA A 220 -3.04 13.87 26.25
N SER A 221 -2.34 12.81 26.66
CA SER A 221 -2.14 11.60 25.87
C SER A 221 -2.22 10.37 26.77
N ASP A 222 -3.03 9.39 26.38
CA ASP A 222 -2.98 8.06 26.98
C ASP A 222 -1.99 7.17 26.23
N ARG A 223 -0.94 6.77 26.94
CA ARG A 223 0.13 5.92 26.40
C ARG A 223 -0.31 4.50 26.12
N SER A 224 -1.38 4.04 26.78
CA SER A 224 -2.02 2.76 26.44
C SER A 224 -2.85 2.84 25.16
N ALA A 225 -2.92 4.05 24.56
CA ALA A 225 -3.71 4.35 23.40
C ALA A 225 -5.20 4.02 23.62
N ARG A 226 -5.70 4.17 24.87
CA ARG A 226 -7.10 3.90 25.23
C ARG A 226 -7.99 5.14 25.35
N TYR A 227 -7.42 6.33 25.47
CA TYR A 227 -8.15 7.58 25.59
C TYR A 227 -7.49 8.70 24.78
N ILE A 228 -8.26 9.36 23.91
CA ILE A 228 -7.75 10.40 23.01
C ILE A 228 -8.08 11.82 23.51
N ASP A 229 -9.22 12.04 24.16
CA ASP A 229 -9.71 13.41 24.49
C ASP A 229 -10.08 13.67 25.96
N GLY A 230 -9.63 12.83 26.89
CA GLY A 230 -9.67 13.13 28.33
C GLY A 230 -11.03 13.42 28.96
N GLY A 231 -12.16 13.10 28.31
CA GLY A 231 -13.46 13.46 28.89
C GLY A 231 -14.76 12.97 28.23
N LYS A 232 -14.75 12.12 27.20
CA LYS A 232 -16.01 11.57 26.64
C LYS A 232 -15.91 10.06 26.35
N ASP A 233 -17.06 9.38 26.38
CA ASP A 233 -17.28 7.95 26.07
C ASP A 233 -16.91 7.53 24.62
N ARG A 234 -16.12 8.32 23.88
CA ARG A 234 -15.60 7.92 22.56
C ARG A 234 -14.20 7.36 22.75
N GLY A 235 -14.11 6.06 22.47
CA GLY A 235 -13.08 5.16 22.93
C GLY A 235 -11.75 5.30 22.22
N ASP A 236 -10.89 4.40 22.63
CA ASP A 236 -9.48 4.23 22.33
C ASP A 236 -9.01 4.46 20.88
N TYR A 237 -7.70 4.38 20.67
CA TYR A 237 -7.15 4.38 19.31
C TYR A 237 -7.63 3.19 18.46
N THR A 238 -8.24 2.15 19.06
CA THR A 238 -8.94 1.08 18.33
C THR A 238 -10.32 1.53 17.80
N ASP A 239 -10.83 2.65 18.30
CA ASP A 239 -11.92 3.40 17.69
C ASP A 239 -11.51 4.23 16.48
N LEU A 240 -10.24 4.61 16.37
CA LEU A 240 -9.73 5.33 15.19
C LEU A 240 -9.17 4.40 14.12
N LEU A 241 -8.48 3.33 14.52
CA LEU A 241 -7.78 2.39 13.66
C LEU A 241 -8.54 1.06 13.58
N VAL A 242 -8.99 0.71 12.38
CA VAL A 242 -9.69 -0.55 12.13
C VAL A 242 -8.92 -1.37 11.11
N THR A 243 -8.89 -2.70 11.31
CA THR A 243 -8.52 -3.63 10.24
C THR A 243 -9.80 -4.13 9.60
N TYR A 244 -9.96 -3.93 8.29
CA TYR A 244 -11.08 -4.47 7.53
C TYR A 244 -10.58 -5.47 6.49
N ASN A 245 -11.36 -6.52 6.23
CA ASN A 245 -11.08 -7.45 5.15
C ASN A 245 -11.68 -6.93 3.85
N HIS A 246 -10.83 -6.44 2.96
CA HIS A 246 -11.22 -6.09 1.60
C HIS A 246 -11.30 -7.36 0.76
N SER A 247 -12.37 -7.49 -0.03
CA SER A 247 -12.66 -8.70 -0.84
C SER A 247 -11.51 -9.12 -1.75
N GLU A 248 -10.84 -8.16 -2.39
CA GLU A 248 -9.72 -8.45 -3.31
C GLU A 248 -8.31 -8.31 -2.74
N ILE A 249 -8.11 -7.46 -1.72
CA ILE A 249 -6.75 -7.06 -1.32
C ILE A 249 -6.41 -7.51 0.11
N GLY A 250 -7.29 -8.32 0.71
CA GLY A 250 -7.10 -8.93 2.01
C GLY A 250 -7.31 -7.95 3.18
N PRO A 251 -6.70 -8.21 4.35
CA PRO A 251 -6.79 -7.32 5.50
C PRO A 251 -6.03 -6.02 5.26
N VAL A 252 -6.67 -4.90 5.61
CA VAL A 252 -6.17 -3.54 5.37
C VAL A 252 -6.41 -2.71 6.64
N LEU A 253 -5.38 -2.01 7.12
CA LEU A 253 -5.43 -1.07 8.24
C LEU A 253 -5.88 0.33 7.76
N SER A 254 -7.00 0.81 8.27
CA SER A 254 -7.59 2.09 7.86
C SER A 254 -8.06 2.90 9.05
N TRP A 255 -8.32 4.18 8.79
CA TRP A 255 -9.13 4.99 9.70
C TRP A 255 -10.57 4.48 9.68
N ARG A 256 -11.24 4.46 10.84
CA ARG A 256 -12.64 4.01 10.99
C ARG A 256 -13.59 4.74 10.03
N ASP A 257 -13.37 6.04 9.84
CA ASP A 257 -14.23 6.90 9.00
C ASP A 257 -13.85 6.87 7.51
N GLN A 258 -12.77 6.18 7.13
CA GLN A 258 -12.45 5.95 5.72
C GLN A 258 -13.29 4.79 5.17
N HIS A 259 -14.36 5.14 4.46
CA HIS A 259 -15.19 4.18 3.76
C HIS A 259 -14.46 3.58 2.54
N HIS A 260 -14.18 2.28 2.60
CA HIS A 260 -13.77 1.51 1.43
C HIS A 260 -15.02 0.85 0.85
N THR A 261 -15.15 0.88 -0.47
CA THR A 261 -16.27 0.22 -1.17
C THR A 261 -16.15 -1.28 -0.94
N ILE A 262 -16.94 -1.82 -0.01
CA ILE A 262 -17.14 -3.27 0.14
C ILE A 262 -18.03 -3.66 -1.03
N LEU A 263 -17.46 -4.29 -2.06
CA LEU A 263 -18.25 -4.99 -3.06
C LEU A 263 -18.95 -6.16 -2.33
N ARG A 264 -20.26 -6.01 -2.10
CA ARG A 264 -21.14 -7.11 -1.70
C ARG A 264 -21.58 -7.87 -2.95
#